data_AF-A0A291GXM5-F1
#
_entry.id   AF-A0A291GXM5-F1
#
_cell.length_a   1.000
_cell.length_b   1.000
_cell.length_c   1.000
_cell.angle_alpha   90.00
_cell.angle_beta   90.00
_cell.angle_gamma   90.00
#
_symmetry.space_group_name_H-M   'P 1'
#
loop_
_entity.id
_entity.type
_entity.pdbx_description
1 polymer ?
#
loop_
_entity_poly.entity_id
_entity_poly.type
_entity_poly.pdbx_seq_one_letter_code
_entity_poly.pdbx_strand_id
1 'polypeptide(L)'
;MTSTAREDHGAAVALGSVPGPRRFLLPVAIGASGLAVALLVQLVFDPFRTDIPLCILHRLTGLDCPGCGAIRSVHALLAGDLLLALRSNALVTIAIPLTAIGLVVWAVRLRRGLRTDLMPSRTVLLVLVGIVVLYAVLRNLPMFWFLAPISYVGA
;
A
#
# COMPACT_ATOMS: atom_id res chain seq x y z
N MET A 1 0.38 62.13 38.52
CA MET A 1 1.14 61.20 39.39
C MET A 1 0.39 59.89 39.35
N THR A 2 0.78 58.79 38.72
CA THR A 2 2.02 58.19 38.19
C THR A 2 1.52 57.10 37.21
N SER A 3 2.09 56.95 36.00
CA SER A 3 3.18 55.99 35.68
C SER A 3 2.81 54.55 36.08
N THR A 4 2.74 53.52 35.23
CA THR A 4 3.68 53.07 34.18
C THR A 4 3.09 51.91 33.34
N ALA A 5 3.58 51.78 32.10
CA ALA A 5 3.87 50.53 31.33
C ALA A 5 2.70 49.56 31.01
N ARG A 6 2.27 49.39 29.75
CA ARG A 6 2.96 48.77 28.59
C ARG A 6 3.54 47.40 28.91
N GLU A 7 2.91 46.34 28.41
CA GLU A 7 3.64 45.21 27.85
C GLU A 7 2.80 44.57 26.73
N ASP A 8 3.39 44.68 25.55
CA ASP A 8 2.89 44.22 24.27
C ASP A 8 2.85 42.69 24.29
N HIS A 9 1.66 42.08 24.26
CA HIS A 9 1.52 40.66 23.88
C HIS A 9 1.70 40.53 22.36
N GLY A 10 2.93 40.83 21.94
CA GLY A 10 3.43 40.59 20.61
C GLY A 10 3.48 39.09 20.32
N ALA A 11 2.91 38.74 19.17
CA ALA A 11 3.65 38.05 18.12
C ALA A 11 4.44 36.80 18.56
N ALA A 12 3.74 35.80 19.10
CA ALA A 12 4.14 34.41 18.88
C ALA A 12 3.29 33.82 17.75
N VAL A 13 3.41 34.42 16.56
CA VAL A 13 3.12 33.69 15.32
C VAL A 13 4.04 32.47 15.38
N ALA A 14 3.45 31.31 15.67
CA ALA A 14 4.11 30.03 15.63
C ALA A 14 4.67 29.85 14.21
N LEU A 15 5.92 30.26 14.01
CA LEU A 15 6.71 30.01 12.82
C LEU A 15 6.73 28.50 12.67
N GLY A 16 5.86 28.00 11.80
CA GLY A 16 5.78 26.59 11.48
C GLY A 16 7.17 26.15 11.07
N SER A 17 7.75 25.23 11.85
CA SER A 17 9.01 24.59 11.52
C SER A 17 8.94 24.11 10.08
N VAL A 18 9.73 24.70 9.18
CA VAL A 18 9.88 24.21 7.82
C VAL A 18 10.24 22.72 7.92
N PRO A 19 9.47 21.80 7.33
CA PRO A 19 9.81 20.39 7.34
C PRO A 19 11.23 20.23 6.80
N GLY A 20 12.17 19.78 7.63
CA GLY A 20 13.54 19.56 7.18
C GLY A 20 13.58 18.58 5.98
N PRO A 21 14.60 18.67 5.11
CA PRO A 21 14.69 17.88 3.86
C PRO A 21 14.56 16.36 4.09
N ARG A 22 14.93 15.88 5.29
CA ARG A 22 14.77 14.49 5.73
C ARG A 22 13.33 13.99 5.71
N ARG A 23 12.33 14.85 5.92
CA ARG A 23 10.91 14.45 5.91
C ARG A 23 10.43 14.12 4.51
N PHE A 24 10.87 14.87 3.49
CA PHE A 24 10.54 14.60 2.09
C PHE A 24 11.22 13.32 1.57
N LEU A 25 12.41 13.00 2.07
CA LEU A 25 13.13 11.78 1.67
C LEU A 25 12.39 10.50 2.11
N LEU A 26 11.53 10.57 3.12
CA LEU A 26 10.84 9.41 3.65
C LEU A 26 9.87 8.73 2.66
N PRO A 27 8.87 9.41 2.06
CA PRO A 27 8.00 8.79 1.04
C PRO A 27 8.78 8.24 -0.14
N VAL A 28 9.81 8.98 -0.57
CA VAL A 28 10.64 8.61 -1.72
C VAL A 28 11.43 7.34 -1.39
N ALA A 29 12.05 7.27 -0.21
CA ALA A 29 12.79 6.09 0.23
C ALA A 29 11.88 4.87 0.38
N ILE A 30 10.67 5.03 0.92
CA ILE A 30 9.68 3.94 1.03
C ILE A 30 9.29 3.43 -0.36
N GLY A 31 8.96 4.33 -1.29
CA GLY A 31 8.61 3.94 -2.66
C GLY A 31 9.77 3.27 -3.40
N ALA A 32 10.97 3.84 -3.31
CA ALA A 32 12.16 3.32 -3.98
C ALA A 32 12.60 1.96 -3.40
N SER A 33 12.58 1.80 -2.08
CA SER A 33 12.89 0.51 -1.44
C SER A 33 11.86 -0.57 -1.80
N GLY A 34 10.56 -0.25 -1.79
CA GLY A 34 9.52 -1.18 -2.20
C GLY A 34 9.69 -1.64 -3.65
N LEU A 35 9.97 -0.71 -4.57
CA LEU A 35 10.25 -1.03 -5.97
C LEU A 35 11.53 -1.85 -6.13
N ALA A 36 12.61 -1.49 -5.44
CA ALA A 36 13.87 -2.21 -5.49
C ALA A 36 13.72 -3.66 -5.00
N VAL A 37 13.00 -3.88 -3.90
CA VAL A 37 12.70 -5.24 -3.41
C VAL A 37 11.86 -6.01 -4.42
N ALA A 38 10.83 -5.38 -5.00
CA ALA A 38 9.98 -6.05 -5.99
C ALA A 38 10.78 -6.48 -7.24
N LEU A 39 11.65 -5.60 -7.74
CA LEU A 39 12.55 -5.91 -8.86
C LEU A 39 13.59 -6.97 -8.50
N LEU A 40 14.18 -6.92 -7.31
CA LEU A 40 15.12 -7.94 -6.86
C LEU A 40 14.45 -9.33 -6.80
N VAL A 41 13.24 -9.40 -6.23
CA VAL A 41 12.46 -10.64 -6.20
C VAL A 41 12.16 -11.11 -7.62
N GLN A 42 11.74 -10.22 -8.52
CA GLN A 42 11.49 -10.54 -9.93
C GLN A 42 12.70 -11.20 -10.62
N LEU A 43 13.91 -10.70 -10.34
CA LEU A 43 15.14 -11.17 -10.99
C LEU A 43 15.61 -12.52 -10.46
N VAL A 44 15.30 -12.85 -9.21
CA VAL A 44 15.81 -14.06 -8.53
C VAL A 44 14.75 -15.17 -8.48
N PHE A 45 13.46 -14.82 -8.59
CA PHE A 45 12.35 -15.73 -8.34
C PHE A 45 11.20 -15.55 -9.34
N ASP A 46 10.94 -16.59 -10.14
CA ASP A 46 9.76 -16.68 -11.00
C ASP A 46 8.64 -17.49 -10.30
N PRO A 47 7.56 -16.82 -9.82
CA PRO A 47 6.47 -17.46 -9.11
C PRO A 47 5.54 -18.28 -10.01
N PHE A 48 5.69 -18.21 -11.33
CA PHE A 48 4.89 -18.97 -12.30
C PHE A 48 5.57 -20.27 -12.73
N ARG A 49 6.89 -20.39 -12.56
CA ARG A 49 7.65 -21.61 -12.86
C ARG A 49 7.96 -22.48 -11.64
N THR A 50 7.63 -21.99 -10.44
CA THR A 50 8.02 -22.63 -9.20
C THR A 50 6.84 -23.30 -8.52
N ASP A 51 6.89 -24.62 -8.35
CA ASP A 51 5.83 -25.44 -7.72
C ASP A 51 5.80 -25.37 -6.19
N ILE A 52 6.41 -24.34 -5.61
CA ILE A 52 6.43 -24.16 -4.17
C ILE A 52 5.07 -23.62 -3.73
N PRO A 53 4.42 -24.25 -2.74
CA PRO A 53 3.21 -23.69 -2.14
C PRO A 53 3.52 -22.36 -1.45
N LEU A 54 3.28 -21.26 -2.16
CA LEU A 54 3.51 -19.91 -1.62
C LEU A 54 2.57 -19.56 -0.45
N CYS A 55 1.48 -20.30 -0.26
CA CYS A 55 0.53 -20.08 0.84
C CYS A 55 0.28 -21.36 1.65
N ILE A 56 0.77 -21.35 2.89
CA ILE A 56 0.56 -22.43 3.86
C ILE A 56 -0.92 -22.54 4.26
N LEU A 57 -1.63 -21.40 4.38
CA LEU A 57 -3.04 -21.42 4.76
C LEU A 57 -3.89 -22.20 3.74
N HIS A 58 -3.75 -21.87 2.46
CA HIS A 58 -4.46 -22.57 1.39
C HIS A 58 -4.10 -24.07 1.35
N ARG A 59 -2.83 -24.42 1.58
CA ARG A 59 -2.40 -25.83 1.68
C ARG A 59 -3.06 -26.59 2.83
N LEU A 60 -3.29 -25.92 3.97
CA LEU A 60 -3.83 -26.56 5.16
C LEU A 60 -5.36 -26.58 5.18
N THR A 61 -6.01 -25.52 4.70
CA THR A 61 -7.47 -25.34 4.83
C THR A 61 -8.23 -25.39 3.50
N GLY A 62 -7.52 -25.30 2.37
CA GLY A 62 -8.13 -25.10 1.05
C GLY A 62 -8.72 -23.69 0.85
N LEU A 63 -8.66 -22.82 1.85
CA LEU A 63 -9.24 -21.49 1.79
C LEU A 63 -8.25 -20.47 1.24
N ASP A 64 -8.74 -19.62 0.35
CA ASP A 64 -7.97 -18.52 -0.19
C ASP A 64 -8.03 -17.28 0.71
N CYS A 65 -6.89 -16.96 1.30
CA CYS A 65 -6.63 -15.73 2.05
C CYS A 65 -6.62 -14.48 1.16
N PRO A 66 -6.84 -13.26 1.69
CA PRO A 66 -6.81 -12.04 0.88
C PRO A 66 -5.45 -11.77 0.21
N GLY A 67 -4.35 -12.27 0.79
CA GLY A 67 -3.00 -12.14 0.22
C GLY A 67 -2.61 -13.24 -0.78
N CYS A 68 -3.45 -14.25 -0.98
CA CYS A 68 -3.11 -15.41 -1.79
C CYS A 68 -3.00 -14.97 -3.26
N GLY A 69 -1.83 -15.21 -3.88
CA GLY A 69 -1.49 -14.74 -5.23
C GLY A 69 -0.80 -13.37 -5.33
N ALA A 70 -0.47 -12.73 -4.20
CA ALA A 70 0.14 -11.39 -4.19
C ALA A 70 1.45 -11.29 -4.97
N ILE A 71 2.39 -12.25 -4.78
CA ILE A 71 3.69 -12.26 -5.48
C ILE A 71 3.49 -12.38 -6.99
N ARG A 72 2.59 -13.26 -7.44
CA ARG A 72 2.24 -13.41 -8.87
C ARG A 72 1.63 -12.14 -9.45
N SER A 73 0.75 -11.49 -8.69
CA SER A 73 0.14 -10.21 -9.08
C SER A 73 1.20 -9.13 -9.27
N VAL A 74 2.13 -8.97 -8.32
CA VAL A 74 3.27 -8.03 -8.45
C VAL A 74 4.13 -8.36 -9.66
N HIS A 75 4.45 -9.64 -9.86
CA HIS A 75 5.29 -10.09 -10.97
C HIS A 75 4.64 -9.83 -12.35
N ALA A 76 3.34 -10.07 -12.47
CA ALA A 76 2.56 -9.74 -13.66
C ALA A 76 2.45 -8.23 -13.88
N LEU A 77 2.28 -7.44 -12.81
CA LEU A 77 2.26 -5.98 -12.87
C LEU A 77 3.58 -5.41 -13.39
N LEU A 78 4.71 -5.93 -12.91
CA LEU A 78 6.05 -5.54 -13.36
C LEU A 78 6.32 -5.95 -14.81
N ALA A 79 5.72 -7.05 -15.27
CA ALA A 79 5.78 -7.49 -16.65
C ALA A 79 4.82 -6.72 -17.59
N GLY A 80 3.95 -5.85 -17.04
CA GLY A 80 2.95 -5.09 -17.81
C GLY A 80 1.67 -5.87 -18.14
N ASP A 81 1.48 -7.07 -17.58
CA ASP A 81 0.28 -7.87 -17.79
C ASP A 81 -0.77 -7.59 -16.69
N LEU A 82 -1.62 -6.59 -16.95
CA LEU A 82 -2.66 -6.18 -16.01
C LEU A 82 -3.74 -7.26 -15.81
N LEU A 83 -4.08 -8.00 -16.85
CA LEU A 83 -5.14 -9.00 -16.78
C LEU A 83 -4.68 -10.19 -15.93
N LEU A 84 -3.46 -10.66 -16.14
CA LEU A 84 -2.85 -11.70 -15.33
C LEU A 84 -2.66 -11.25 -13.87
N ALA A 85 -2.32 -9.99 -13.65
CA ALA A 85 -2.20 -9.46 -12.30
C ALA A 85 -3.54 -9.44 -11.55
N LEU A 86 -4.61 -8.96 -12.20
CA LEU A 86 -5.97 -8.96 -11.64
C LEU A 86 -6.45 -10.38 -11.34
N ARG A 87 -6.19 -11.33 -12.25
CA ARG A 87 -6.51 -12.75 -12.06
C ARG A 87 -5.68 -13.41 -10.95
N SER A 88 -4.46 -12.92 -10.72
CA SER A 88 -3.61 -13.43 -9.65
C SER A 88 -4.05 -12.90 -8.28
N ASN A 89 -4.30 -11.60 -8.17
CA ASN A 89 -4.86 -10.96 -6.98
C ASN A 89 -5.35 -9.54 -7.30
N ALA A 90 -6.67 -9.37 -7.45
CA ALA A 90 -7.27 -8.07 -7.77
C ALA A 90 -7.04 -7.01 -6.68
N LEU A 91 -7.06 -7.41 -5.40
CA LEU A 91 -6.87 -6.50 -4.27
C LEU A 91 -5.47 -5.86 -4.30
N VAL A 92 -4.43 -6.68 -4.46
CA VAL A 92 -3.03 -6.22 -4.55
C VAL A 92 -2.81 -5.37 -5.80
N THR A 93 -3.36 -5.82 -6.94
CA THR A 93 -3.27 -5.10 -8.21
C THR A 93 -3.80 -3.67 -8.11
N ILE A 94 -4.89 -3.46 -7.36
CA ILE A 94 -5.48 -2.13 -7.15
C ILE A 94 -4.74 -1.37 -6.02
N ALA A 95 -4.33 -2.06 -4.96
CA ALA A 95 -3.68 -1.45 -3.80
C ALA A 95 -2.32 -0.82 -4.13
N ILE A 96 -1.54 -1.44 -5.04
CA ILE A 96 -0.21 -0.96 -5.45
C ILE A 96 -0.28 0.45 -6.07
N PRO A 97 -1.05 0.70 -7.16
CA PRO A 97 -1.10 2.03 -7.76
C PRO A 97 -1.70 3.07 -6.80
N LEU A 98 -2.70 2.71 -5.99
CA LEU A 98 -3.26 3.62 -4.99
C LEU A 98 -2.21 4.04 -3.94
N THR A 99 -1.39 3.09 -3.49
CA THR A 99 -0.30 3.35 -2.54
C THR A 99 0.79 4.20 -3.19
N ALA A 100 1.15 3.92 -4.44
CA ALA A 100 2.11 4.73 -5.21
C ALA A 100 1.64 6.18 -5.37
N ILE A 101 0.36 6.39 -5.73
CA ILE A 101 -0.26 7.71 -5.80
C ILE A 101 -0.22 8.39 -4.43
N GLY A 102 -0.58 7.67 -3.36
CA GLY A 102 -0.52 8.17 -1.99
C GLY A 102 0.88 8.66 -1.58
N LEU A 103 1.91 7.88 -1.91
CA LEU A 103 3.32 8.26 -1.67
C LEU A 103 3.71 9.51 -2.46
N VAL A 104 3.30 9.62 -3.73
CA VAL A 104 3.57 10.81 -4.56
C VAL A 104 2.87 12.05 -3.99
N VAL A 105 1.58 11.94 -3.65
CA VAL A 105 0.81 13.03 -3.05
C VAL A 105 1.44 13.45 -1.73
N TRP A 106 1.84 12.49 -0.90
CA TRP A 106 2.51 12.76 0.36
C TRP A 106 3.84 13.50 0.14
N ALA A 107 4.67 13.02 -0.79
CA ALA A 107 5.94 13.65 -1.15
C ALA A 107 5.74 15.09 -1.65
N VAL A 108 4.76 15.33 -2.53
CA VAL A 108 4.42 16.66 -3.06
C VAL A 108 3.93 17.60 -1.95
N ARG A 109 3.06 17.13 -1.05
CA ARG A 109 2.57 17.93 0.08
C ARG A 109 3.70 18.34 1.02
N LEU A 110 4.62 17.42 1.32
CA LEU A 110 5.80 17.73 2.12
C LEU A 110 6.72 18.75 1.44
N ARG A 111 6.95 18.65 0.11
CA ARG A 111 7.72 19.67 -0.62
C ARG A 111 7.07 21.06 -0.56
N ARG A 112 5.73 21.11 -0.55
CA ARG A 112 4.97 22.37 -0.46
C ARG A 112 4.85 22.91 0.97
N GLY A 113 5.47 22.26 1.96
CA GLY A 113 5.38 22.66 3.37
C GLY A 113 4.01 22.43 4.01
N LEU A 114 3.13 21.65 3.37
CA LEU A 114 1.78 21.37 3.88
C LEU A 114 1.86 20.34 5.01
N ARG A 115 1.09 20.56 6.08
CA ARG A 115 0.91 19.55 7.13
C ARG A 115 0.22 18.33 6.52
N THR A 116 0.81 17.16 6.74
CA THR A 116 0.22 15.87 6.37
C THR A 116 0.03 15.08 7.64
N ASP A 117 -1.22 14.81 7.97
CA ASP A 117 -1.53 13.76 8.95
C ASP A 117 -1.45 12.43 8.21
N LEU A 118 -0.54 11.57 8.66
CA LEU A 118 -0.36 10.24 8.07
C LEU A 118 -1.35 9.23 8.64
N MET A 119 -1.98 9.55 9.77
CA MET A 119 -2.89 8.64 10.43
C MET A 119 -4.21 8.58 9.65
N PRO A 120 -4.60 7.44 9.07
CA PRO A 120 -5.91 7.31 8.46
C PRO A 120 -6.96 7.45 9.58
N SER A 121 -8.10 8.09 9.26
CA SER A 121 -9.19 8.16 10.23
C SER A 121 -9.69 6.76 10.57
N ARG A 122 -10.28 6.60 11.76
CA ARG A 122 -10.87 5.32 12.19
C ARG A 122 -11.86 4.76 11.16
N THR A 123 -12.63 5.64 10.52
CA THR A 123 -13.56 5.28 9.44
C THR A 123 -12.83 4.68 8.24
N VAL A 124 -11.73 5.30 7.79
CA VAL A 124 -10.93 4.78 6.67
C VAL A 124 -10.35 3.41 7.01
N LEU A 125 -9.81 3.24 8.22
CA LEU A 125 -9.31 1.93 8.67
C LEU A 125 -10.40 0.86 8.65
N LEU A 126 -11.58 1.16 9.19
CA LEU A 126 -12.71 0.24 9.21
C LEU A 126 -13.18 -0.12 7.80
N VAL A 127 -13.22 0.85 6.88
CA VAL A 127 -13.58 0.60 5.47
C VAL A 127 -12.54 -0.30 4.80
N LEU A 128 -11.24 -0.04 4.99
CA LEU A 128 -10.18 -0.88 4.42
C LEU A 128 -10.25 -2.32 4.93
N VAL A 129 -10.45 -2.50 6.25
CA VAL A 129 -10.65 -3.83 6.84
C VAL A 129 -11.90 -4.50 6.26
N GLY A 130 -13.00 -3.76 6.14
CA GLY A 130 -14.23 -4.26 5.52
C GLY A 130 -14.02 -4.73 4.08
N ILE A 131 -13.28 -3.98 3.26
CA ILE A 131 -12.93 -4.36 1.89
C ILE A 131 -12.09 -5.64 1.88
N VAL A 132 -11.08 -5.76 2.74
CA VAL A 132 -10.21 -6.95 2.81
C VAL A 132 -11.01 -8.19 3.20
N VAL A 133 -11.89 -8.07 4.22
CA VAL A 133 -12.75 -9.16 4.66
C VAL A 133 -13.75 -9.54 3.58
N LEU A 134 -14.41 -8.55 2.98
CA LEU A 134 -15.37 -8.78 1.89
C LEU A 134 -14.70 -9.47 0.70
N TYR A 135 -13.51 -9.04 0.30
CA TYR A 135 -12.71 -9.68 -0.76
C TYR A 135 -12.35 -11.14 -0.39
N ALA A 136 -11.94 -11.38 0.85
CA ALA A 136 -11.63 -12.72 1.33
C ALA A 136 -12.86 -13.64 1.33
N VAL A 137 -14.05 -13.12 1.67
CA VAL A 137 -15.29 -13.90 1.60
C VAL A 137 -15.68 -14.17 0.14
N LEU A 138 -15.75 -13.13 -0.69
CA LEU A 138 -16.14 -13.22 -2.09
C LEU A 138 -15.30 -14.24 -2.86
N ARG A 139 -13.97 -14.23 -2.70
CA ARG A 139 -13.09 -15.14 -3.45
C ARG A 139 -13.24 -16.63 -3.11
N ASN A 140 -13.88 -16.96 -1.98
CA ASN A 140 -14.14 -18.35 -1.58
C ASN A 140 -15.55 -18.81 -1.98
N LEU A 141 -16.37 -17.96 -2.62
CA LEU A 141 -17.71 -18.30 -3.07
C LEU A 141 -17.71 -18.81 -4.52
N PRO A 142 -18.52 -19.85 -4.85
CA PRO A 142 -18.53 -20.46 -6.19
C PRO A 142 -19.00 -19.50 -7.29
N MET A 143 -19.88 -18.54 -6.97
CA MET A 143 -20.34 -17.50 -7.91
C MET A 143 -19.21 -16.54 -8.34
N PHE A 144 -18.17 -16.42 -7.52
CA PHE A 144 -17.08 -15.46 -7.66
C PHE A 144 -15.72 -16.16 -7.90
N TRP A 145 -15.76 -17.32 -8.55
CA TRP A 145 -14.58 -18.13 -8.88
C TRP A 145 -13.48 -17.35 -9.62
N PHE A 146 -13.82 -16.27 -10.32
CA PHE A 146 -12.85 -15.44 -11.03
C PHE A 146 -11.99 -14.55 -10.12
N LEU A 147 -12.37 -14.35 -8.84
CA LEU A 147 -11.56 -13.69 -7.81
C LEU A 147 -10.59 -14.66 -7.12
N ALA A 148 -10.84 -15.96 -7.21
CA ALA A 148 -9.91 -16.96 -6.73
C ALA A 148 -8.63 -16.89 -7.58
N PRO A 149 -7.45 -17.07 -6.95
CA PRO A 149 -6.19 -16.96 -7.67
C PRO A 149 -6.10 -18.15 -8.62
N ILE A 150 -5.64 -17.90 -9.84
CA ILE A 150 -5.30 -18.98 -10.78
C ILE A 150 -4.25 -19.91 -10.14
N SER A 151 -4.69 -21.06 -9.64
CA SER A 151 -3.81 -22.12 -9.17
C SER A 151 -3.30 -22.87 -10.40
N TYR A 152 -2.04 -22.65 -10.78
CA TYR A 152 -1.37 -23.52 -11.76
C TYR A 152 -0.98 -24.89 -11.18
N VAL A 153 -1.31 -25.15 -9.91
CA VAL A 153 -1.15 -26.47 -9.30
C VAL A 153 -2.34 -27.33 -9.76
N GLY A 154 -2.16 -28.08 -10.84
CA GLY A 154 -3.15 -29.04 -11.34
C GLY A 154 -3.28 -29.13 -12.86
N ALA A 155 -2.18 -29.29 -13.59
CA ALA A 155 -2.17 -30.08 -14.82
C ALA A 155 -1.52 -31.43 -14.52
#